data_AF-A0A146PQ99-F1
#
_entry.id   AF-A0A146PQ99-F1
#
_cell.length_a   1.000
_cell.length_b   1.000
_cell.length_c   1.000
_cell.angle_alpha   90.00
_cell.angle_beta   90.00
_cell.angle_gamma   90.00
#
_symmetry.space_group_name_H-M   'P 1'
#
loop_
_entity.id
_entity.type
_entity.pdbx_description
1 polymer ?
#
loop_
_entity_poly.entity_id
_entity_poly.type
_entity_poly.pdbx_seq_one_letter_code
_entity_poly.pdbx_strand_id
1 'polypeptide(L)'
;MGLHEAERKCWRDVLTHLVSIIQSLVERNRTLRGSSDTLHKANNGNFLKEVELLAKFYPVFRDHVRHINSGAEHITYLSKTIQNELIAYVIKFLTQWCQKSDSKYYAMILDSNVDVSHQEQISVAVRTVNLVKTPEIIENFLGFLIVPESTGHGSSALILQKLKS
;
A
#
# COMPACT_ATOMS: atom_id res chain seq x y z
N MET A 1 -2.68 -32.17 9.42
CA MET A 1 -2.16 -31.11 8.54
C MET A 1 -0.66 -31.33 8.44
N GLY A 2 -0.10 -31.44 7.24
CA GLY A 2 1.35 -31.66 7.09
C GLY A 2 2.15 -30.47 7.63
N LEU A 3 3.39 -30.70 8.06
CA LEU A 3 4.25 -29.68 8.66
C LEU A 3 4.40 -28.43 7.78
N HIS A 4 4.57 -28.64 6.47
CA HIS A 4 4.61 -27.57 5.46
C HIS A 4 3.32 -26.77 5.31
N GLU A 5 2.17 -27.39 5.53
CA GLU A 5 0.87 -26.72 5.39
C GLU A 5 0.55 -25.87 6.62
N ALA A 6 0.96 -26.33 7.80
CA ALA A 6 0.90 -25.55 9.02
C ALA A 6 1.82 -24.31 8.94
N GLU A 7 3.04 -24.48 8.43
CA GLU A 7 3.98 -23.38 8.22
C GLU A 7 3.45 -22.36 7.19
N ARG A 8 2.95 -22.83 6.05
CA ARG A 8 2.33 -21.96 5.03
C ARG A 8 1.15 -21.17 5.60
N LYS A 9 0.33 -21.82 6.42
CA LYS A 9 -0.80 -21.15 7.09
C LYS A 9 -0.29 -20.08 8.05
N CYS A 10 0.71 -20.38 8.88
CA CYS A 10 1.32 -19.42 9.79
C CYS A 10 1.80 -18.16 9.05
N TRP A 11 2.56 -18.31 7.96
CA TRP A 11 3.05 -17.17 7.20
C TRP A 11 1.94 -16.39 6.50
N ARG A 12 0.90 -17.05 6.00
CA ARG A 12 -0.28 -16.37 5.45
C ARG A 12 -0.99 -15.55 6.53
N ASP A 13 -1.14 -16.10 7.73
CA ASP A 13 -1.77 -15.41 8.84
C ASP A 13 -0.92 -14.18 9.23
N VAL A 14 0.40 -14.31 9.36
CA VAL A 14 1.31 -13.16 9.62
C VAL A 14 1.13 -12.08 8.55
N LEU A 15 1.30 -12.42 7.26
CA LEU A 15 1.22 -11.45 6.17
C LEU A 15 -0.15 -10.77 6.08
N THR A 16 -1.23 -11.50 6.31
CA THR A 16 -2.61 -10.95 6.30
C THR A 16 -2.75 -9.84 7.33
N HIS A 17 -2.25 -10.06 8.54
CA HIS A 17 -2.30 -9.04 9.57
C HIS A 17 -1.34 -7.88 9.29
N LEU A 18 -0.14 -8.11 8.75
CA LEU A 18 0.78 -7.03 8.37
C LEU A 18 0.14 -6.10 7.31
N VAL A 19 -0.55 -6.67 6.31
CA VAL A 19 -1.31 -5.88 5.33
C VAL A 19 -2.44 -5.11 6.01
N SER A 20 -3.16 -5.73 6.96
CA SER A 20 -4.24 -5.06 7.71
C SER A 20 -3.72 -3.87 8.53
N ILE A 21 -2.54 -3.99 9.14
CA ILE A 21 -1.87 -2.88 9.84
C ILE A 21 -1.57 -1.74 8.85
N ILE A 22 -0.98 -2.05 7.69
CA ILE A 22 -0.67 -1.07 6.65
C ILE A 22 -1.95 -0.33 6.21
N GLN A 23 -3.02 -1.06 5.91
CA GLN A 23 -4.31 -0.47 5.51
C GLN A 23 -4.85 0.47 6.59
N SER A 24 -4.92 0.01 7.83
CA SER A 24 -5.40 0.81 8.95
C SER A 24 -4.59 2.09 9.16
N LEU A 25 -3.27 2.04 9.00
CA LEU A 25 -2.41 3.22 9.13
C LEU A 25 -2.62 4.21 7.96
N VAL A 26 -2.70 3.71 6.73
CA VAL A 26 -2.91 4.53 5.53
C VAL A 26 -4.27 5.22 5.57
N GLU A 27 -5.34 4.49 5.91
CA GLU A 27 -6.71 5.04 6.03
C GLU A 27 -6.80 6.20 7.04
N ARG A 28 -5.96 6.17 8.08
CA ARG A 28 -5.91 7.20 9.13
C ARG A 28 -4.85 8.28 8.86
N ASN A 29 -4.22 8.27 7.69
CA ASN A 29 -3.10 9.13 7.33
C ASN A 29 -1.99 9.15 8.41
N ARG A 30 -1.64 7.97 8.92
CA ARG A 30 -0.60 7.78 9.93
C ARG A 30 0.69 7.30 9.27
N THR A 31 1.81 7.87 9.71
CA THR A 31 3.14 7.44 9.26
C THR A 31 3.39 5.99 9.67
N LEU A 32 3.86 5.15 8.74
CA LEU A 32 4.18 3.76 9.08
C LEU A 32 5.49 3.68 9.90
N ARG A 33 6.46 4.53 9.57
CA ARG A 33 7.84 4.47 10.03
C ARG A 33 8.15 5.55 11.05
N GLY A 34 9.13 5.26 11.89
CA GLY A 34 9.81 6.24 12.74
C GLY A 34 11.30 6.27 12.43
N SER A 35 12.09 6.82 13.36
CA SER A 35 13.55 6.87 13.22
C SER A 35 14.26 5.56 13.52
N SER A 36 13.55 4.56 14.09
CA SER A 36 14.06 3.21 14.31
C SER A 36 13.25 2.18 13.51
N ASP A 37 13.93 1.11 13.09
CA ASP A 37 13.36 -0.07 12.45
C ASP A 37 13.46 -1.32 13.34
N THR A 38 13.76 -1.14 14.64
CA THR A 38 13.92 -2.24 15.60
C THR A 38 12.69 -2.36 16.49
N LEU A 39 12.22 -3.58 16.73
CA LEU A 39 11.17 -3.85 17.72
C LEU A 39 11.59 -3.37 19.11
N HIS A 40 10.61 -2.90 19.88
CA HIS A 40 10.71 -2.44 21.25
C HIS A 40 11.63 -1.23 21.49
N LYS A 41 12.21 -0.63 20.45
CA LYS A 41 12.92 0.64 20.57
C LYS A 41 11.96 1.82 20.56
N ALA A 42 12.41 2.92 21.16
CA ALA A 42 11.73 4.20 21.03
C ALA A 42 11.70 4.63 19.55
N ASN A 43 10.63 5.31 19.15
CA ASN A 43 10.46 5.85 17.80
C ASN A 43 10.56 4.82 16.67
N ASN A 44 10.13 3.57 16.90
CA ASN A 44 10.17 2.53 15.88
C ASN A 44 9.00 2.53 14.88
N GLY A 45 8.23 3.62 14.86
CA GLY A 45 7.12 3.85 13.93
C GLY A 45 5.84 3.14 14.32
N ASN A 46 4.73 3.59 13.74
CA ASN A 46 3.42 3.05 14.09
C ASN A 46 3.25 1.60 13.61
N PHE A 47 3.86 1.21 12.49
CA PHE A 47 3.78 -0.16 11.98
C PHE A 47 4.32 -1.18 13.00
N LEU A 48 5.53 -0.96 13.52
CA LEU A 48 6.11 -1.85 14.53
C LEU A 48 5.36 -1.76 15.87
N LYS A 49 4.80 -0.59 16.23
CA LYS A 49 3.96 -0.47 17.42
C LYS A 49 2.67 -1.27 17.35
N GLU A 50 2.02 -1.30 16.19
CA GLU A 50 0.82 -2.13 15.98
C GLU A 50 1.19 -3.63 16.02
N VAL A 51 2.35 -4.03 15.45
CA VAL A 51 2.85 -5.42 15.57
C VAL A 51 3.11 -5.80 17.03
N GLU A 52 3.77 -4.93 17.80
CA GLU A 52 4.01 -5.12 19.24
C GLU A 52 2.71 -5.22 20.03
N LEU A 53 1.71 -4.41 19.68
CA LEU A 53 0.39 -4.44 20.29
C LEU A 53 -0.31 -5.76 20.02
N LEU A 54 -0.36 -6.20 18.76
CA LEU A 54 -1.00 -7.45 18.36
C LEU A 54 -0.29 -8.67 18.97
N ALA A 55 1.02 -8.64 19.15
CA ALA A 55 1.78 -9.70 19.82
C ALA A 55 1.34 -9.94 21.28
N LYS A 56 0.71 -8.95 21.94
CA LYS A 56 0.13 -9.16 23.29
C LYS A 56 -1.08 -10.08 23.25
N PHE A 57 -1.90 -9.98 22.20
CA PHE A 57 -3.21 -10.63 22.12
C PHE A 57 -3.24 -11.87 21.22
N TYR A 58 -2.42 -11.91 20.18
CA TYR A 58 -2.46 -12.96 19.15
C TYR A 58 -1.24 -13.88 19.23
N PRO A 59 -1.43 -15.20 19.42
CA PRO A 59 -0.32 -16.17 19.52
C PRO A 59 0.64 -16.12 18.33
N VAL A 60 0.10 -16.02 17.10
CA VAL A 60 0.90 -15.96 15.86
C VAL A 60 1.92 -14.82 15.90
N PHE A 61 1.52 -13.62 16.31
CA PHE A 61 2.45 -12.49 16.45
C PHE A 61 3.35 -12.61 17.67
N ARG A 62 2.85 -13.18 18.76
CA ARG A 62 3.64 -13.40 19.97
C ARG A 62 4.86 -14.26 19.68
N ASP A 63 4.65 -15.37 18.99
CA ASP A 63 5.71 -16.32 18.65
C ASP A 63 6.65 -15.70 17.61
N HIS A 64 6.11 -15.03 16.59
CA HIS A 64 6.91 -14.30 15.60
C HIS A 64 7.84 -13.26 16.24
N VAL A 65 7.30 -12.36 17.08
CA VAL A 65 8.08 -11.34 17.79
C VAL A 65 9.10 -11.98 18.74
N ARG A 66 8.75 -13.08 19.40
CA ARG A 66 9.69 -13.82 20.26
C ARG A 66 10.89 -14.36 19.48
N HIS A 67 10.67 -15.01 18.35
CA HIS A 67 11.75 -15.56 17.54
C HIS A 67 12.64 -14.47 16.93
N ILE A 68 12.06 -13.32 16.55
CA ILE A 68 12.83 -12.16 16.10
C ILE A 68 13.73 -11.66 17.22
N ASN A 69 13.18 -11.46 18.43
CA ASN A 69 13.94 -10.96 19.57
C ASN A 69 15.02 -11.94 20.05
N SER A 70 14.83 -13.24 19.87
CA SER A 70 15.86 -14.25 20.18
C SER A 70 16.92 -14.42 19.09
N GLY A 71 16.77 -13.73 17.95
CA GLY A 71 17.66 -13.88 16.80
C GLY A 71 17.53 -15.24 16.08
N ALA A 72 16.47 -16.01 16.37
CA ALA A 72 16.23 -17.31 15.76
C ALA A 72 15.57 -17.18 14.37
N GLU A 73 14.86 -16.08 14.13
CA GLU A 73 14.17 -15.80 12.88
C GLU A 73 14.99 -14.84 12.01
N HIS A 74 15.50 -15.30 10.87
CA HIS A 74 16.15 -14.41 9.90
C HIS A 74 15.14 -13.67 9.01
N ILE A 75 13.92 -14.20 8.85
CA ILE A 75 12.90 -13.67 7.95
C ILE A 75 11.77 -13.05 8.77
N THR A 76 11.84 -11.74 8.99
CA THR A 76 10.89 -11.06 9.88
C THR A 76 9.67 -10.50 9.16
N TYR A 77 9.75 -10.22 7.86
CA TYR A 77 8.79 -9.42 7.10
C TYR A 77 8.47 -8.03 7.68
N LEU A 78 9.22 -7.57 8.70
CA LEU A 78 8.96 -6.30 9.38
C LEU A 78 9.83 -5.15 8.84
N SER A 79 10.80 -5.45 7.98
CA SER A 79 11.76 -4.47 7.47
C SER A 79 11.07 -3.39 6.62
N LYS A 80 11.68 -2.21 6.56
CA LYS A 80 11.22 -1.11 5.70
C LYS A 80 11.08 -1.53 4.23
N THR A 81 11.94 -2.41 3.75
CA THR A 81 11.92 -2.93 2.37
C THR A 81 10.67 -3.75 2.14
N ILE A 82 10.38 -4.72 3.02
CA ILE A 82 9.16 -5.53 2.91
C ILE A 82 7.90 -4.68 3.07
N GLN A 83 7.90 -3.69 3.97
CA GLN A 83 6.79 -2.74 4.07
C GLN A 83 6.52 -2.05 2.74
N ASN A 84 7.56 -1.58 2.03
CA ASN A 84 7.41 -0.97 0.70
C ASN A 84 6.83 -1.96 -0.32
N GLU A 85 7.30 -3.21 -0.30
CA GLU A 85 6.79 -4.25 -1.21
C GLU A 85 5.31 -4.55 -0.95
N LEU A 86 4.92 -4.72 0.31
CA LEU A 86 3.51 -4.94 0.68
C LEU A 86 2.63 -3.78 0.23
N ILE A 87 3.08 -2.54 0.46
CA ILE A 87 2.37 -1.33 -0.01
C ILE A 87 2.26 -1.35 -1.54
N ALA A 88 3.33 -1.65 -2.26
CA ALA A 88 3.31 -1.73 -3.72
C ALA A 88 2.33 -2.80 -4.23
N TYR A 89 2.26 -3.96 -3.57
CA TYR A 89 1.28 -5.00 -3.90
C TYR A 89 -0.15 -4.55 -3.65
N VAL A 90 -0.43 -3.89 -2.51
CA VAL A 90 -1.75 -3.33 -2.20
C VAL A 90 -2.15 -2.28 -3.25
N ILE A 91 -1.25 -1.35 -3.58
CA ILE A 91 -1.49 -0.33 -4.61
C ILE A 91 -1.77 -0.96 -5.97
N LYS A 92 -0.98 -1.98 -6.36
CA LYS A 92 -1.17 -2.69 -7.62
C LYS A 92 -2.55 -3.35 -7.67
N PHE A 93 -2.94 -4.05 -6.61
CA PHE A 93 -4.24 -4.70 -6.51
C PHE A 93 -5.39 -3.69 -6.60
N LEU A 94 -5.31 -2.59 -5.85
CA LEU A 94 -6.32 -1.52 -5.86
C LEU A 94 -6.42 -0.86 -7.25
N THR A 95 -5.28 -0.56 -7.88
CA THR A 95 -5.26 0.02 -9.23
C THR A 95 -5.94 -0.90 -10.24
N GLN A 96 -5.61 -2.20 -10.21
CA GLN A 96 -6.25 -3.18 -11.09
C GLN A 96 -7.75 -3.34 -10.82
N TRP A 97 -8.17 -3.22 -9.55
CA TRP A 97 -9.58 -3.24 -9.19
C TRP A 97 -10.32 -2.01 -9.74
N CYS A 98 -9.75 -0.81 -9.59
CA CYS A 98 -10.31 0.43 -10.14
C CYS A 98 -10.40 0.41 -11.68
N GLN A 99 -9.39 -0.15 -12.35
CA GLN A 99 -9.34 -0.25 -13.82
C GLN A 99 -10.39 -1.23 -14.40
N LYS A 100 -10.83 -2.23 -13.62
CA LYS A 100 -11.86 -3.21 -14.03
C LYS A 100 -13.30 -2.70 -13.90
N SER A 101 -13.48 -1.41 -13.60
CA SER A 101 -14.81 -0.79 -13.59
C SER A 101 -15.33 -0.69 -15.03
N ASP A 102 -16.23 -1.60 -15.42
CA ASP A 102 -16.98 -1.56 -16.70
C ASP A 102 -18.05 -0.44 -16.70
N SER A 103 -17.67 0.76 -16.26
CA SER A 103 -18.56 1.91 -16.22
C SER A 103 -18.74 2.49 -17.62
N LYS A 104 -20.00 2.63 -18.04
CA LYS A 104 -20.35 3.33 -19.30
C LYS A 104 -19.89 4.79 -19.31
N TYR A 105 -19.86 5.43 -18.14
CA TYR A 105 -19.50 6.83 -17.99
C TYR A 105 -18.25 6.96 -17.12
N TYR A 106 -17.24 7.65 -17.64
CA TYR A 106 -16.03 7.95 -16.90
C TYR A 106 -15.56 9.37 -17.20
N ALA A 107 -14.85 9.95 -16.24
CA ALA A 107 -14.12 11.20 -16.41
C ALA A 107 -12.75 11.05 -15.76
N MET A 108 -11.77 11.79 -16.28
CA MET A 108 -10.43 11.86 -15.71
C MET A 108 -10.16 13.28 -15.25
N ILE A 109 -9.56 13.39 -14.08
CA ILE A 109 -9.06 14.64 -13.52
C ILE A 109 -7.55 14.54 -13.53
N LEU A 110 -6.95 15.50 -14.23
CA LEU A 110 -5.52 15.67 -14.36
C LEU A 110 -5.19 17.05 -13.82
N ASP A 111 -4.46 17.10 -12.72
CA ASP A 111 -4.03 18.36 -12.12
C ASP A 111 -2.50 18.37 -12.08
N SER A 112 -1.90 19.25 -12.89
CA SER A 112 -0.46 19.45 -12.98
C SER A 112 0.00 20.45 -11.92
N ASN A 113 0.96 20.06 -11.11
CA ASN A 113 1.68 20.96 -10.21
C ASN A 113 3.19 20.82 -10.40
N VAL A 114 3.95 21.82 -9.95
CA VAL A 114 5.41 21.73 -9.85
C VAL A 114 5.73 21.42 -8.40
N ASP A 115 6.44 20.33 -8.15
CA ASP A 115 6.79 19.93 -6.80
C ASP A 115 7.96 20.74 -6.21
N VAL A 116 8.30 20.46 -4.95
CA VAL A 116 9.41 21.11 -4.23
C VAL A 116 10.79 20.89 -4.87
N SER A 117 10.92 19.91 -5.78
CA SER A 117 12.14 19.61 -6.53
C SER A 117 12.17 20.26 -7.92
N HIS A 118 11.19 21.13 -8.22
CA HIS A 118 10.97 21.75 -9.52
C HIS A 118 10.67 20.75 -10.65
N GLN A 119 10.15 19.57 -10.30
CA GLN A 119 9.65 18.59 -11.27
C GLN A 119 8.15 18.76 -11.44
N GLU A 120 7.69 18.78 -12.69
CA GLU A 120 6.26 18.73 -12.96
C GLU A 120 5.71 17.34 -12.59
N GLN A 121 4.62 17.34 -11.83
CA GLN A 121 3.88 16.15 -11.48
C GLN A 121 2.42 16.32 -11.88
N ILE A 122 1.82 15.26 -12.42
CA ILE A 122 0.39 15.21 -12.73
C ILE A 122 -0.26 14.28 -11.72
N SER A 123 -1.20 14.81 -10.94
CA SER A 123 -2.09 13.99 -10.14
C SER A 123 -3.20 13.42 -11.03
N VAL A 124 -3.46 12.12 -10.92
CA VAL A 124 -4.42 11.40 -11.78
C VAL A 124 -5.53 10.83 -10.91
N ALA A 125 -6.76 11.28 -11.15
CA ALA A 125 -7.96 10.68 -10.59
C ALA A 125 -8.94 10.28 -11.69
N VAL A 126 -9.65 9.17 -11.49
CA VAL A 126 -10.68 8.68 -12.41
C VAL A 126 -12.00 8.64 -11.66
N ARG A 127 -13.01 9.31 -12.23
CA ARG A 127 -14.40 9.23 -11.79
C ARG A 127 -15.15 8.24 -12.66
N THR A 128 -15.88 7.32 -12.04
CA THR A 128 -16.77 6.36 -12.71
C THR A 128 -18.17 6.46 -12.11
N VAL A 129 -19.19 6.05 -12.87
CA VAL A 129 -20.57 6.02 -12.39
C VAL A 129 -20.96 4.58 -12.09
N ASN A 130 -21.18 4.28 -10.82
CA ASN A 130 -21.70 2.98 -10.40
C ASN A 130 -23.23 2.98 -10.57
N LEU A 131 -23.72 2.07 -11.42
CA LEU A 131 -25.14 1.93 -11.76
C LEU A 131 -25.80 0.69 -11.12
N VAL A 132 -25.12 -0.02 -10.22
CA VAL A 132 -25.64 -1.30 -9.64
C VAL A 132 -26.89 -1.08 -8.77
N LYS A 133 -26.99 0.07 -8.10
CA LYS A 133 -28.16 0.45 -7.29
C LYS A 133 -28.63 1.85 -7.71
N THR A 134 -28.37 2.83 -6.85
CA THR A 134 -28.53 4.25 -7.15
C THR A 134 -27.27 4.75 -7.87
N PRO A 135 -27.40 5.56 -8.94
CA PRO A 135 -26.25 6.16 -9.60
C PRO A 135 -25.38 6.90 -8.58
N GLU A 136 -24.14 6.44 -8.44
CA GLU A 136 -23.15 7.03 -7.53
C GLU A 136 -21.87 7.32 -8.31
N ILE A 137 -21.28 8.49 -8.08
CA ILE A 137 -19.98 8.85 -8.64
C ILE A 137 -18.91 8.31 -7.70
N ILE A 138 -18.09 7.38 -8.20
CA ILE A 138 -16.92 6.85 -7.49
C ILE A 138 -15.69 7.54 -8.05
N GLU A 139 -14.96 8.26 -7.21
CA GLU A 139 -13.66 8.85 -7.53
C GLU A 139 -12.53 7.96 -7.01
N ASN A 140 -11.62 7.57 -7.90
CA ASN A 140 -10.46 6.76 -7.57
C ASN A 140 -9.19 7.53 -7.91
N PHE A 141 -8.34 7.77 -6.91
CA PHE A 141 -7.02 8.35 -7.11
C PHE A 141 -6.04 7.27 -7.59
N LEU A 142 -5.44 7.47 -8.76
CA LEU A 142 -4.51 6.51 -9.39
C LEU A 142 -3.03 6.82 -9.09
N GLY A 143 -2.75 7.95 -8.46
CA GLY A 143 -1.41 8.38 -8.08
C GLY A 143 -0.91 9.60 -8.83
N PHE A 144 0.40 9.85 -8.67
CA PHE A 144 1.12 10.91 -9.36
C PHE A 144 1.97 10.35 -10.50
N LEU A 145 2.09 11.13 -11.56
CA LEU A 145 3.00 10.88 -12.68
C LEU A 145 4.05 11.98 -12.69
N ILE A 146 5.33 11.60 -12.61
CA ILE A 146 6.43 12.54 -12.80
C ILE A 146 6.57 12.79 -14.29
N VAL A 147 6.41 14.05 -14.71
CA VAL A 147 6.49 14.45 -16.11
C VAL A 147 7.96 14.75 -16.44
N PRO A 148 8.63 13.90 -17.24
CA PRO A 148 10.02 14.13 -17.60
C PRO A 148 10.17 15.28 -18.61
N GLU A 149 9.12 15.56 -19.38
CA GLU A 149 9.10 16.60 -20.39
C GLU A 149 7.75 17.33 -20.35
N SER A 150 7.78 18.60 -19.93
CA SER A 150 6.61 19.49 -19.77
C SER A 150 5.99 19.97 -21.08
N THR A 151 5.94 19.09 -22.09
CA THR A 151 5.20 19.33 -23.33
C THR A 151 3.84 18.64 -23.27
N GLY A 152 2.86 19.19 -24.00
CA GLY A 152 1.55 18.55 -24.11
C GLY A 152 1.64 17.13 -24.70
N HIS A 153 2.59 16.90 -25.61
CA HIS A 153 2.86 15.57 -26.15
C HIS A 153 3.43 14.62 -25.08
N GLY A 154 4.49 15.03 -24.37
CA GLY A 154 5.10 14.22 -23.31
C GLY A 154 4.11 13.83 -22.22
N SER A 155 3.31 14.80 -21.75
CA SER A 155 2.28 14.58 -20.74
C SER A 155 1.20 13.60 -21.22
N SER A 156 0.65 13.80 -22.43
CA SER A 156 -0.37 12.91 -22.98
C SER A 156 0.12 11.48 -23.21
N ALA A 157 1.36 11.31 -23.69
CA ALA A 157 1.98 10.00 -23.89
C ALA A 157 2.16 9.25 -22.56
N LEU A 158 2.61 9.96 -21.52
CA LEU A 158 2.80 9.40 -20.19
C LEU A 158 1.47 8.94 -19.56
N ILE A 159 0.42 9.76 -19.67
CA ILE A 159 -0.93 9.41 -19.21
C ILE A 159 -1.43 8.16 -19.94
N LEU A 160 -1.30 8.11 -21.27
CA LEU A 160 -1.72 6.94 -22.05
C LEU A 160 -0.95 5.67 -21.67
N GLN A 161 0.35 5.78 -21.38
CA GLN A 161 1.14 4.65 -20.90
C GLN A 161 0.62 4.15 -19.54
N LYS A 162 0.34 5.05 -18.60
CA LYS A 162 -0.21 4.70 -17.28
C LYS A 162 -1.55 3.99 -17.36
N LEU A 163 -2.40 4.35 -18.31
CA LEU A 163 -3.70 3.71 -18.48
C LEU A 163 -3.63 2.31 -19.09
N LYS A 164 -2.52 1.99 -19.78
CA LYS A 164 -2.30 0.68 -20.41
C LYS A 164 -1.58 -0.33 -19.50
N SER A 165 -0.98 0.13 -18.40
CA SER A 165 -0.23 -0.69 -17.43
C SER A 165 -1.15 -1.29 -16.36
#